data_AF-A0A0A3IHZ1-F1
#
_entry.id   AF-A0A0A3IHZ1-F1
#
_cell.length_a   1.000
_cell.length_b   1.000
_cell.length_c   1.000
_cell.angle_alpha   90.00
_cell.angle_beta   90.00
_cell.angle_gamma   90.00
#
_symmetry.space_group_name_H-M   'P 1'
#
loop_
_entity.id
_entity.type
_entity.pdbx_description
1 polymer ?
#
loop_
_entity_poly.entity_id
_entity_poly.type
_entity_poly.pdbx_seq_one_letter_code
_entity_poly.pdbx_strand_id
1 'polypeptide(L)'
;MNKRLIGKLLLAAFLLTFLYAFHYGAQQDLKKEIGRGYHINVVNIATALHGLDYEALSELSTEPQTFGSVSNLGTILRYSEMQLYSSESEVSSLLPTIIMLLMDYENDGVLSPEDQEKLNTSIRKITIIINSLEQILGSDLDWYEAFTDPSEKLQQRLEEQLEEEGYEQN
;
A
#
# COMPACT_ATOMS: atom_id res chain seq x y z
N MET A 1 0.06 58.15 -11.64
CA MET A 1 0.77 56.87 -11.42
C MET A 1 1.58 56.54 -12.68
N ASN A 2 2.89 56.29 -12.57
CA ASN A 2 3.77 56.14 -13.74
C ASN A 2 3.45 54.84 -14.50
N LYS A 3 3.20 54.91 -15.82
CA LYS A 3 2.93 53.73 -16.69
C LYS A 3 4.02 52.65 -16.58
N ARG A 4 5.27 53.06 -16.32
CA ARG A 4 6.42 52.17 -16.05
C ARG A 4 6.28 51.38 -14.76
N LEU A 5 5.63 51.93 -13.73
CA LEU A 5 5.38 51.25 -12.45
C LEU A 5 4.29 50.18 -12.62
N ILE A 6 3.23 50.50 -13.36
CA ILE A 6 2.14 49.58 -13.70
C ILE A 6 2.66 48.41 -14.54
N GLY A 7 3.51 48.68 -15.54
CA GLY A 7 4.13 47.63 -16.35
C GLY A 7 5.02 46.67 -15.55
N LYS A 8 5.78 47.19 -14.57
CA LYS A 8 6.59 46.35 -13.67
C LYS A 8 5.73 45.50 -12.73
N LEU A 9 4.63 46.04 -12.23
CA LEU A 9 3.68 45.31 -11.39
C LEU A 9 2.99 44.17 -12.16
N LEU A 10 2.56 44.43 -13.39
CA LEU A 10 1.96 43.40 -14.25
C LEU A 10 2.97 42.30 -14.60
N LEU A 11 4.23 42.66 -14.90
CA LEU A 11 5.29 41.68 -15.16
C LEU A 11 5.59 40.83 -13.91
N ALA A 12 5.66 41.45 -12.73
CA ALA A 12 5.86 40.73 -11.47
C ALA A 12 4.69 39.77 -11.17
N ALA A 13 3.44 40.21 -11.36
CA ALA A 13 2.26 39.38 -11.18
C ALA A 13 2.25 38.19 -12.16
N PHE A 14 2.61 38.41 -13.42
CA PHE A 14 2.75 37.35 -14.43
C PHE A 14 3.84 36.34 -14.08
N LEU A 15 5.00 36.80 -13.60
CA LEU A 15 6.08 35.92 -13.15
C LEU A 15 5.66 35.10 -11.92
N LEU A 16 4.90 35.67 -11.00
CA LEU A 16 4.38 34.96 -9.82
C LEU A 16 3.37 33.88 -10.20
N THR A 17 2.42 34.16 -11.11
CA THR A 17 1.50 33.14 -11.60
C THR A 17 2.21 32.05 -12.40
N PHE A 18 3.23 32.41 -13.19
CA PHE A 18 4.07 31.43 -13.88
C PHE A 18 4.83 30.53 -12.91
N LEU A 19 5.48 31.10 -11.89
CA LEU A 19 6.17 30.36 -10.83
C LEU A 19 5.21 29.46 -10.05
N TYR A 20 4.02 29.95 -9.72
CA TYR A 20 2.99 29.18 -9.06
C TYR A 20 2.53 27.99 -9.91
N ALA A 21 2.24 28.21 -11.20
CA ALA A 21 1.86 27.14 -12.12
C ALA A 21 2.97 26.10 -12.28
N PHE A 22 4.23 26.52 -12.38
CA PHE A 22 5.38 25.62 -12.43
C PHE A 22 5.51 24.80 -11.13
N HIS A 23 5.40 25.45 -9.97
CA HIS A 23 5.47 24.78 -8.66
C HIS A 23 4.32 23.80 -8.47
N TYR A 24 3.10 24.19 -8.85
CA TYR A 24 1.92 23.33 -8.82
C TYR A 24 2.10 22.10 -9.72
N GLY A 25 2.63 22.28 -10.94
CA GLY A 25 2.97 21.17 -11.83
C GLY A 25 3.97 20.21 -11.20
N ALA A 26 5.08 20.74 -10.65
CA ALA A 26 6.09 19.92 -9.98
C ALA A 26 5.54 19.16 -8.75
N GLN A 27 4.65 19.78 -7.97
CA GLN A 27 3.97 19.10 -6.86
C GLN A 27 3.06 17.96 -7.35
N GLN A 28 2.31 18.19 -8.43
CA GLN A 28 1.46 17.16 -9.02
C GLN A 28 2.28 15.99 -9.56
N ASP A 29 3.40 16.26 -10.24
CA ASP A 29 4.28 15.22 -10.76
C ASP A 29 4.91 14.40 -9.60
N LEU A 30 5.33 15.07 -8.52
CA LEU A 30 5.83 14.39 -7.33
C LEU A 30 4.76 13.51 -6.67
N LYS A 31 3.52 14.01 -6.52
CA LYS A 31 2.40 13.22 -6.00
C LYS A 31 2.15 11.97 -6.85
N LYS A 32 2.17 12.10 -8.18
CA LYS A 32 2.02 10.98 -9.10
C LYS A 32 3.14 9.96 -8.96
N GLU A 33 4.39 10.40 -8.79
CA GLU A 33 5.53 9.52 -8.58
C GLU A 33 5.42 8.76 -7.25
N ILE A 34 5.06 9.45 -6.18
CA ILE A 34 4.80 8.83 -4.86
C ILE A 34 3.63 7.84 -4.96
N GLY A 35 2.53 8.22 -5.60
CA GLY A 35 1.37 7.35 -5.83
C GLY A 35 1.72 6.08 -6.59
N ARG A 36 2.60 6.15 -7.60
CA ARG A 36 3.13 4.96 -8.29
C ARG A 36 3.95 4.08 -7.35
N GLY A 37 4.72 4.67 -6.44
CA GLY A 37 5.42 3.94 -5.39
C GLY A 37 4.46 3.14 -4.50
N TYR A 38 3.35 3.73 -4.07
CA TYR A 38 2.31 3.02 -3.32
C TYR A 38 1.71 1.86 -4.11
N HIS A 39 1.35 2.09 -5.37
CA HIS A 39 0.81 1.04 -6.23
C HIS A 39 1.79 -0.14 -6.40
N ILE A 40 3.07 0.14 -6.66
CA ILE A 40 4.10 -0.91 -6.78
C ILE A 40 4.21 -1.72 -5.47
N ASN A 41 4.17 -1.06 -4.31
CA ASN A 41 4.25 -1.76 -3.04
C ASN A 41 3.04 -2.66 -2.78
N VAL A 42 1.84 -2.19 -3.11
CA VAL A 42 0.61 -2.97 -3.02
C VAL A 42 0.68 -4.19 -3.93
N VAL A 43 1.11 -4.03 -5.19
CA VAL A 43 1.29 -5.14 -6.14
C VAL A 43 2.35 -6.14 -5.64
N ASN A 44 3.45 -5.67 -5.06
CA ASN A 44 4.48 -6.54 -4.50
C ASN A 44 3.96 -7.36 -3.33
N ILE A 45 3.18 -6.76 -2.43
CA ILE A 45 2.53 -7.48 -1.32
C ILE A 45 1.54 -8.51 -1.88
N ALA A 46 0.69 -8.11 -2.84
CA ALA A 46 -0.29 -9.01 -3.47
C ALA A 46 0.41 -10.23 -4.09
N THR A 47 1.51 -9.98 -4.79
CA THR A 47 2.29 -11.03 -5.48
C THR A 47 2.98 -11.95 -4.47
N ALA A 48 3.53 -11.40 -3.38
CA ALA A 48 4.17 -12.18 -2.33
C ALA A 48 3.17 -13.07 -1.58
N LEU A 49 1.94 -12.59 -1.37
CA LEU A 49 0.89 -13.34 -0.67
C LEU A 49 0.04 -14.22 -1.59
N HIS A 50 0.30 -14.20 -2.91
CA HIS A 50 -0.54 -14.90 -3.86
C HIS A 50 -0.51 -16.42 -3.67
N GLY A 51 -1.69 -16.99 -3.36
CA GLY A 51 -1.82 -18.44 -3.12
C GLY A 51 -1.18 -18.92 -1.81
N LEU A 52 -0.85 -17.99 -0.91
CA LEU A 52 -0.28 -18.31 0.39
C LEU A 52 -1.40 -18.66 1.38
N ASP A 53 -1.39 -19.89 1.87
CA ASP A 53 -2.04 -20.33 3.09
C ASP A 53 -1.03 -21.07 3.98
N TYR A 54 -1.40 -21.35 5.23
CA TYR A 54 -0.52 -22.04 6.18
C TYR A 54 -0.05 -23.40 5.64
N GLU A 55 -0.96 -24.15 5.03
CA GLU A 55 -0.71 -25.47 4.46
C GLU A 55 0.38 -25.42 3.36
N ALA A 56 0.41 -24.37 2.55
CA ALA A 56 1.40 -24.14 1.51
C ALA A 56 2.80 -23.81 2.05
N LEU A 57 2.95 -23.33 3.29
CA LEU A 57 4.26 -22.95 3.85
C LEU A 57 5.27 -24.11 3.86
N SER A 58 4.78 -25.33 4.09
CA SER A 58 5.63 -26.52 4.13
C SER A 58 6.28 -26.82 2.79
N GLU A 59 5.60 -26.52 1.68
CA GLU A 59 6.12 -26.69 0.32
C GLU A 59 7.17 -25.59 0.03
N LEU A 60 6.85 -24.34 0.37
CA LEU A 60 7.71 -23.17 0.15
C LEU A 60 9.02 -23.19 0.95
N SER A 61 9.04 -23.84 2.11
CA SER A 61 10.26 -24.07 2.91
C SER A 61 11.22 -25.07 2.29
N THR A 62 10.74 -25.92 1.37
CA THR A 62 11.57 -26.92 0.69
C THR A 62 12.12 -26.43 -0.65
N GLU A 63 11.61 -25.30 -1.15
CA GLU A 63 12.15 -24.68 -2.35
C GLU A 63 13.56 -24.11 -2.09
N PRO A 64 14.51 -24.20 -3.06
CA PRO A 64 15.71 -23.37 -3.03
C PRO A 64 15.32 -21.88 -2.96
N GLN A 65 16.22 -20.95 -2.63
CA GLN A 65 15.88 -19.51 -2.47
C GLN A 65 15.27 -18.86 -3.75
N THR A 66 14.01 -19.15 -4.02
CA THR A 66 13.12 -18.67 -5.08
C THR A 66 12.30 -17.53 -4.54
N PHE A 67 11.67 -16.76 -5.43
CA PHE A 67 10.82 -15.63 -5.05
C PHE A 67 9.72 -16.01 -4.03
N GLY A 68 9.22 -17.25 -4.08
CA GLY A 68 8.18 -17.76 -3.17
C GLY A 68 8.68 -18.39 -1.87
N SER A 69 9.99 -18.54 -1.65
CA SER A 69 10.47 -19.18 -0.42
C SER A 69 10.11 -18.36 0.83
N VAL A 70 9.83 -19.02 1.95
CA VAL A 70 9.39 -18.36 3.20
C VAL A 70 10.31 -17.22 3.62
N SER A 71 11.63 -17.42 3.52
CA SER A 71 12.65 -16.41 3.82
C SER A 71 12.58 -15.19 2.89
N ASN A 72 12.34 -15.40 1.60
CA ASN A 72 12.19 -14.32 0.62
C ASN A 72 10.87 -13.59 0.78
N LEU A 73 9.78 -14.30 1.11
CA LEU A 73 8.49 -13.69 1.46
C LEU A 73 8.65 -12.74 2.65
N GLY A 74 9.27 -13.20 3.74
CA GLY A 74 9.55 -12.35 4.90
C GLY A 74 10.40 -11.12 4.56
N THR A 75 11.34 -11.25 3.62
CA THR A 75 12.18 -10.13 3.17
C THR A 75 11.40 -9.13 2.31
N ILE A 76 10.62 -9.62 1.33
CA ILE A 76 9.79 -8.79 0.45
C ILE A 76 8.77 -8.02 1.27
N LEU A 77 8.06 -8.70 2.17
CA LEU A 77 7.02 -8.09 2.99
C LEU A 77 7.60 -7.03 3.94
N ARG A 78 8.78 -7.25 4.56
CA ARG A 78 9.46 -6.21 5.36
C ARG A 78 9.88 -5.01 4.52
N TYR A 79 10.39 -5.25 3.32
CA TYR A 79 10.78 -4.15 2.45
C TYR A 79 9.54 -3.31 2.07
N SER A 80 8.44 -3.96 1.75
CA SER A 80 7.16 -3.30 1.48
C SER A 80 6.59 -2.59 2.71
N GLU A 81 6.69 -3.18 3.91
CA GLU A 81 6.32 -2.55 5.18
C GLU A 81 7.10 -1.25 5.41
N MET A 82 8.42 -1.26 5.23
CA MET A 82 9.27 -0.08 5.38
C MET A 82 8.91 1.05 4.40
N GLN A 83 8.30 0.72 3.27
CA GLN A 83 7.90 1.70 2.25
C GLN A 83 6.43 2.11 2.32
N LEU A 84 5.60 1.38 3.06
CA LEU A 84 4.27 1.81 3.45
C LEU A 84 4.44 2.98 4.42
N TYR A 85 4.28 4.21 3.92
CA TYR A 85 4.26 5.39 4.77
C TYR A 85 3.04 5.33 5.72
N SER A 86 3.27 5.80 6.94
CA SER A 86 2.52 5.57 8.19
C SER A 86 1.09 6.12 8.28
N SER A 87 0.37 6.27 7.17
CA SER A 87 -1.04 6.64 7.21
C SER A 87 -1.89 5.38 7.31
N GLU A 88 -2.45 5.20 8.51
CA GLU A 88 -3.53 4.30 8.96
C GLU A 88 -4.25 3.47 7.87
N SER A 89 -3.56 2.53 7.25
CA SER A 89 -4.20 1.48 6.46
C SER A 89 -4.23 0.20 7.28
N GLU A 90 -5.34 -0.53 7.22
CA GLU A 90 -5.48 -1.86 7.83
C GLU A 90 -4.40 -2.84 7.29
N VAL A 91 -3.84 -2.58 6.10
CA VAL A 91 -2.64 -3.26 5.60
C VAL A 91 -1.43 -3.04 6.52
N SER A 92 -1.21 -1.82 7.01
CA SER A 92 -0.10 -1.49 7.91
C SER A 92 -0.20 -2.16 9.29
N SER A 93 -1.40 -2.56 9.74
CA SER A 93 -1.56 -3.28 11.01
C SER A 93 -1.47 -4.80 10.83
N LEU A 94 -1.94 -5.33 9.70
CA LEU A 94 -1.93 -6.76 9.38
C LEU A 94 -0.57 -7.26 8.90
N LEU A 95 0.18 -6.44 8.13
CA LEU A 95 1.44 -6.86 7.54
C LEU A 95 2.54 -7.22 8.57
N PRO A 96 2.74 -6.45 9.67
CA PRO A 96 3.68 -6.84 10.73
C PRO A 96 3.31 -8.18 11.39
N THR A 97 2.01 -8.45 11.53
CA THR A 97 1.51 -9.72 12.08
C THR A 97 1.89 -10.88 11.17
N ILE A 98 1.66 -10.76 9.86
CA ILE A 98 2.06 -11.80 8.89
C ILE A 98 3.56 -12.01 8.92
N ILE A 99 4.36 -10.94 8.89
CA ILE A 99 5.82 -11.02 8.93
C ILE A 99 6.30 -11.77 10.17
N MET A 100 5.76 -11.44 11.35
CA MET A 100 6.10 -12.10 12.61
C MET A 100 5.79 -13.60 12.55
N LEU A 101 4.59 -13.97 12.10
CA LEU A 101 4.17 -15.38 12.02
C LEU A 101 4.99 -16.19 11.00
N LEU A 102 5.40 -15.57 9.88
CA LEU A 102 6.31 -16.19 8.93
C LEU A 102 7.71 -16.43 9.53
N MET A 103 8.20 -15.51 10.38
CA MET A 103 9.46 -15.71 11.10
C MET A 103 9.37 -16.85 12.12
N ASP A 104 8.27 -16.89 12.89
CA ASP A 104 8.05 -17.93 13.88
C ASP A 104 8.02 -19.30 13.18
N TYR A 105 7.33 -19.39 12.05
CA TYR A 105 7.36 -20.59 11.21
C TYR A 105 8.75 -20.92 10.65
N GLU A 106 9.52 -19.93 10.18
CA GLU A 106 10.88 -20.15 9.67
C GLU A 106 11.83 -20.70 10.76
N ASN A 107 11.65 -20.26 12.01
CA ASN A 107 12.47 -20.70 13.14
C ASN A 107 12.05 -22.07 13.69
N ASP A 108 10.74 -22.29 13.86
CA ASP A 108 10.21 -23.44 14.59
C ASP A 108 9.67 -24.54 13.67
N GLY A 109 9.43 -24.23 12.38
CA GLY A 109 8.87 -25.13 11.37
C GLY A 109 7.38 -25.43 11.53
N VAL A 110 6.73 -24.85 12.55
CA VAL A 110 5.31 -25.08 12.88
C VAL A 110 4.74 -23.88 13.62
N LEU A 111 3.47 -23.55 13.38
CA LEU A 111 2.72 -22.56 14.15
C LEU A 111 1.69 -23.24 15.07
N SER A 112 1.30 -22.57 16.16
CA SER A 112 0.16 -23.02 16.96
C SER A 112 -1.15 -22.92 16.15
N PRO A 113 -2.21 -23.72 16.45
CA PRO A 113 -3.46 -23.63 15.71
C PRO A 113 -4.08 -22.21 15.69
N GLU A 114 -3.92 -21.46 16.78
CA GLU A 114 -4.35 -20.06 16.87
C GLU A 114 -3.55 -19.16 15.92
N ASP A 115 -2.23 -19.33 15.87
CA ASP A 115 -1.35 -18.57 14.99
C ASP A 115 -1.55 -18.93 13.51
N GLN A 116 -1.88 -20.19 13.20
CA GLN A 116 -2.26 -20.64 11.86
C GLN A 116 -3.52 -19.92 11.37
N GLU A 117 -4.57 -19.92 12.20
CA GLU A 117 -5.83 -19.24 11.90
C GLU A 117 -5.61 -17.74 11.73
N LYS A 118 -4.78 -17.14 12.60
CA LYS A 118 -4.42 -15.73 12.54
C LYS A 118 -3.65 -15.38 11.26
N LEU A 119 -2.70 -16.22 10.84
CA LEU A 119 -1.95 -16.04 9.59
C LEU A 119 -2.90 -16.08 8.40
N ASN A 120 -3.69 -17.15 8.26
CA ASN A 120 -4.62 -17.34 7.16
C ASN A 120 -5.64 -16.19 7.08
N THR A 121 -6.19 -15.79 8.22
CA THR A 121 -7.14 -14.68 8.31
C THR A 121 -6.49 -13.35 7.90
N SER A 122 -5.27 -13.07 8.37
CA SER A 122 -4.57 -11.83 8.06
C SER A 122 -4.21 -11.75 6.57
N ILE A 123 -3.73 -12.85 5.98
CA ILE A 123 -3.43 -12.92 4.53
C ILE A 123 -4.70 -12.69 3.72
N ARG A 124 -5.81 -13.35 4.08
CA ARG A 124 -7.08 -13.21 3.36
C ARG A 124 -7.62 -11.78 3.44
N LYS A 125 -7.59 -11.16 4.62
CA LYS A 125 -7.98 -9.75 4.80
C LYS A 125 -7.13 -8.80 3.96
N ILE A 126 -5.79 -8.91 4.01
CA ILE A 126 -4.90 -8.08 3.18
C ILE A 126 -5.20 -8.28 1.69
N THR A 127 -5.41 -9.53 1.26
CA THR A 127 -5.72 -9.84 -0.13
C THR A 127 -7.02 -9.17 -0.59
N ILE A 128 -8.05 -9.18 0.25
CA ILE A 128 -9.31 -8.47 -0.03
C ILE A 128 -9.03 -6.97 -0.16
N ILE A 129 -8.41 -6.35 0.85
CA ILE A 129 -8.12 -4.92 0.85
C ILE A 129 -7.35 -4.49 -0.40
N ILE A 130 -6.31 -5.23 -0.77
CA ILE A 130 -5.48 -4.94 -1.95
C ILE A 130 -6.32 -5.04 -3.23
N ASN A 131 -7.07 -6.13 -3.41
CA ASN A 131 -7.91 -6.32 -4.59
C ASN A 131 -8.98 -5.21 -4.69
N SER A 132 -9.55 -4.80 -3.56
CA SER A 132 -10.49 -3.68 -3.48
C SER A 132 -9.86 -2.36 -3.89
N LEU A 133 -8.66 -2.05 -3.37
CA LEU A 133 -7.92 -0.84 -3.74
C LEU A 133 -7.60 -0.84 -5.24
N GLU A 134 -7.13 -1.95 -5.81
CA GLU A 134 -6.88 -2.08 -7.24
C GLU A 134 -8.16 -1.91 -8.08
N GLN A 135 -9.29 -2.49 -7.65
CA GLN A 135 -10.58 -2.34 -8.34
C GLN A 135 -11.10 -0.90 -8.30
N ILE A 136 -10.92 -0.20 -7.18
CA ILE A 136 -11.47 1.15 -6.98
C ILE A 136 -10.59 2.21 -7.65
N LEU A 137 -9.27 2.10 -7.50
CA LEU A 137 -8.31 3.11 -7.96
C LEU A 137 -7.80 2.83 -9.38
N GLY A 138 -7.77 1.56 -9.81
CA GLY A 138 -7.23 1.15 -11.11
C GLY A 138 -5.78 1.57 -11.31
N SER A 139 -5.38 1.77 -12.58
CA SER A 139 -4.04 2.23 -12.95
C SER A 139 -3.82 3.73 -12.81
N ASP A 140 -4.87 4.50 -12.56
CA ASP A 140 -4.84 5.96 -12.66
C ASP A 140 -4.62 6.61 -11.29
N LEU A 141 -3.36 7.01 -11.09
CA LEU A 141 -2.78 8.18 -10.38
C LEU A 141 -3.27 8.65 -8.99
N ASP A 142 -4.43 8.26 -8.46
CA ASP A 142 -4.90 8.75 -7.15
C ASP A 142 -4.51 7.84 -5.97
N TRP A 143 -3.59 6.90 -6.22
CA TRP A 143 -2.92 6.12 -5.18
C TRP A 143 -2.24 6.99 -4.11
N TYR A 144 -1.80 8.20 -4.46
CA TYR A 144 -1.29 9.15 -3.47
C TYR A 144 -2.38 9.54 -2.46
N GLU A 145 -3.54 9.99 -2.94
CA GLU A 145 -4.63 10.45 -2.07
C GLU A 145 -5.26 9.30 -1.29
N ALA A 146 -5.42 8.13 -1.92
CA ALA A 146 -5.92 6.93 -1.25
C ALA A 146 -5.11 6.52 -0.01
N PHE A 147 -3.79 6.77 -0.02
CA PHE A 147 -2.92 6.45 1.10
C PHE A 147 -2.75 7.63 2.05
N THR A 148 -2.63 8.88 1.57
CA THR A 148 -2.35 10.02 2.46
C THR A 148 -3.59 10.65 3.09
N ASP A 149 -4.75 10.58 2.41
CA ASP A 149 -6.02 11.17 2.84
C ASP A 149 -7.20 10.39 2.21
N PRO A 150 -7.43 9.14 2.64
CA PRO A 150 -8.45 8.28 2.05
C PRO A 150 -9.83 8.91 2.13
N SER A 151 -10.49 9.09 0.99
CA SER A 151 -11.86 9.63 0.95
C SER A 151 -12.85 8.74 1.71
N GLU A 152 -13.85 9.32 2.37
CA GLU A 152 -14.92 8.56 3.07
C GLU A 152 -15.57 7.51 2.16
N LYS A 153 -15.73 7.83 0.86
CA LYS A 153 -16.29 6.90 -0.13
C LYS A 153 -15.40 5.67 -0.37
N LEU A 154 -14.08 5.85 -0.32
CA LEU A 154 -13.12 4.74 -0.44
C LEU A 154 -13.20 3.85 0.79
N GLN A 155 -13.23 4.47 1.98
CA GLN A 155 -13.36 3.75 3.26
C GLN A 155 -14.67 2.95 3.33
N GLN A 156 -15.81 3.58 3.05
CA GLN A 156 -17.11 2.90 3.03
C GLN A 156 -17.17 1.73 2.06
N ARG A 157 -16.58 1.85 0.87
CA ARG A 157 -16.54 0.74 -0.09
C ARG A 157 -15.65 -0.41 0.37
N LEU A 158 -14.54 -0.10 1.03
CA LEU A 158 -13.67 -1.11 1.63
C LEU A 158 -14.41 -1.84 2.76
N GLU A 159 -15.11 -1.08 3.62
CA GLU A 159 -15.95 -1.61 4.69
C GLU A 159 -17.06 -2.53 4.14
N GLU A 160 -17.82 -2.07 3.14
CA GLU A 160 -18.87 -2.87 2.48
C GLU A 160 -18.30 -4.20 1.94
N GLN A 161 -17.14 -4.18 1.29
CA GLN A 161 -16.53 -5.41 0.75
C GLN A 161 -15.97 -6.34 1.83
N LEU A 162 -15.46 -5.79 2.93
CA LEU A 162 -15.01 -6.60 4.07
C LEU A 162 -16.19 -7.26 4.79
N GLU A 163 -17.29 -6.53 4.96
CA GLU A 163 -18.53 -7.06 5.55
C GLU A 163 -19.16 -8.16 4.68
N GLU A 164 -19.20 -7.98 3.35
CA GLU A 164 -19.69 -9.00 2.40
C GLU A 164 -18.90 -10.32 2.49
N GLU A 165 -17.60 -10.25 2.80
CA GLU A 165 -16.71 -11.39 2.99
C GLU A 165 -16.74 -11.96 4.43
N GLY A 166 -17.52 -11.35 5.33
CA GLY A 166 -17.70 -11.81 6.72
C GLY A 166 -16.63 -11.32 7.70
N TYR A 167 -15.94 -10.22 7.38
CA TYR A 167 -14.93 -9.60 8.23
C TYR A 167 -15.47 -8.32 8.87
N GLU A 168 -15.88 -8.39 10.14
CA GLU A 168 -16.14 -7.19 10.94
C GLU A 168 -14.81 -6.53 11.37
N GLN A 169 -14.73 -5.20 11.32
CA GLN A 169 -13.64 -4.44 11.94
C GLN A 169 -13.85 -4.43 13.46
N ASN A 170 -12.84 -4.91 14.19
CA ASN A 170 -12.75 -4.78 15.65
C ASN A 170 -12.13 -3.44 16.05
#